data_AF-A0A1M4YJM2-F1
#
_entry.id   AF-A0A1M4YJM2-F1
#
_cell.length_a   1.000
_cell.length_b   1.000
_cell.length_c   1.000
_cell.angle_alpha   90.00
_cell.angle_beta   90.00
_cell.angle_gamma   90.00
#
_symmetry.space_group_name_H-M   'P 1'
#
loop_
_entity.id
_entity.type
_entity.pdbx_description
1 polymer ?
#
loop_
_entity_poly.entity_id
_entity_poly.type
_entity_poly.pdbx_seq_one_letter_code
_entity_poly.pdbx_strand_id
1 'polypeptide(L)'
;MADFTQDAQKLLEEIGGADNIDAVSHCVTRMRFVLKDEDKANVKAIEDIPSVKGTFTQSGQFQVIIGNQVADFYNEFSEISGDRGRIKRSNKRSR
;
A
#
# COMPACT_ATOMS: atom_id res chain seq x y z
N MET A 1 8.10 9.91 16.09
CA MET A 1 7.24 9.03 15.29
C MET A 1 7.63 9.22 13.84
N ALA A 2 7.69 8.16 13.04
CA ALA A 2 7.83 8.35 11.61
C ALA A 2 6.42 8.62 11.07
N ASP A 3 6.17 9.83 10.59
CA ASP A 3 4.89 10.22 10.03
C ASP A 3 4.82 9.76 8.57
N PHE A 4 4.28 8.57 8.33
CA PHE A 4 4.08 8.03 6.97
C PHE A 4 2.78 8.50 6.35
N THR A 5 1.99 9.33 7.04
CA THR A 5 0.67 9.77 6.57
C THR A 5 0.72 10.35 5.16
N GLN A 6 1.70 11.23 4.89
CA GLN A 6 1.84 11.88 3.59
C GLN A 6 2.29 10.90 2.51
N ASP A 7 3.22 10.00 2.84
CA ASP A 7 3.72 8.99 1.91
C ASP A 7 2.66 7.94 1.59
N ALA A 8 1.88 7.53 2.59
CA ALA A 8 0.76 6.61 2.43
C ALA A 8 -0.39 7.24 1.64
N GLN A 9 -0.67 8.53 1.83
CA GLN A 9 -1.61 9.29 0.99
C GLN A 9 -1.15 9.34 -0.46
N LYS A 10 0.10 9.75 -0.70
CA LYS A 10 0.68 9.76 -2.05
C LYS A 10 0.62 8.38 -2.69
N LEU A 11 0.99 7.34 -1.96
CA LEU A 11 0.94 5.97 -2.46
C LEU A 11 -0.48 5.56 -2.86
N LEU A 12 -1.49 5.95 -2.07
CA LEU A 12 -2.89 5.70 -2.40
C LEU A 12 -3.36 6.46 -3.64
N GLU A 13 -2.89 7.68 -3.85
CA GLU A 13 -3.23 8.47 -5.05
C GLU A 13 -2.55 7.91 -6.30
N GLU A 14 -1.24 7.66 -6.22
CA GLU A 14 -0.44 7.15 -7.34
C GLU A 14 -0.82 5.72 -7.73
N ILE A 15 -1.36 4.90 -6.82
CA ILE A 15 -1.86 3.54 -7.13
C ILE A 15 -3.24 3.56 -7.80
N GLY A 16 -3.83 4.73 -8.04
CA GLY A 16 -5.14 4.90 -8.66
C GLY A 16 -6.32 4.97 -7.69
N GLY A 17 -6.05 5.20 -6.40
CA GLY A 17 -7.06 5.34 -5.35
C GLY A 17 -7.48 4.02 -4.68
N ALA A 18 -8.26 4.15 -3.60
CA ALA A 18 -8.79 3.00 -2.86
C ALA A 18 -9.70 2.11 -3.73
N ASP A 19 -10.38 2.71 -4.72
CA ASP A 19 -11.24 1.99 -5.65
C ASP A 19 -10.47 1.05 -6.59
N ASN A 20 -9.19 1.34 -6.86
CA ASN A 20 -8.32 0.51 -7.68
C ASN A 20 -7.71 -0.67 -6.90
N ILE A 21 -7.81 -0.67 -5.58
CA ILE A 21 -7.28 -1.72 -4.72
C ILE A 21 -8.39 -2.74 -4.45
N ASP A 22 -8.18 -3.99 -4.86
CA ASP A 22 -9.08 -5.10 -4.54
C ASP A 22 -8.77 -5.69 -3.16
N ALA A 23 -7.47 -5.90 -2.89
CA ALA A 23 -6.99 -6.38 -1.60
C ALA A 23 -5.59 -5.83 -1.30
N VAL A 24 -5.30 -5.63 -0.02
CA VAL A 24 -3.97 -5.24 0.46
C VAL A 24 -3.54 -6.16 1.60
N SER A 25 -2.27 -6.56 1.59
CA SER A 25 -1.64 -7.34 2.64
C SER A 25 -0.19 -6.89 2.85
N HIS A 26 0.42 -7.24 3.97
CA HIS A 26 1.83 -6.94 4.23
C HIS A 26 2.54 -8.17 4.80
N CYS A 27 3.85 -8.24 4.58
CA CYS A 27 4.74 -9.17 5.26
C CYS A 27 5.68 -8.40 6.20
N VAL A 28 6.88 -8.90 6.47
CA VAL A 28 7.82 -8.25 7.40
C VAL A 28 8.50 -7.02 6.78
N THR A 29 8.64 -6.99 5.45
CA THR A 29 9.40 -5.92 4.76
C THR A 29 8.68 -5.32 3.55
N ARG A 30 7.55 -5.88 3.12
CA ARG A 30 6.87 -5.50 1.87
C ARG A 30 5.36 -5.48 2.03
N MET A 31 4.71 -4.54 1.36
CA MET A 31 3.27 -4.54 1.13
C MET A 31 2.97 -5.19 -0.21
N ARG A 32 1.80 -5.82 -0.31
CA ARG A 32 1.28 -6.44 -1.51
C ARG A 32 -0.12 -5.92 -1.76
N PHE A 33 -0.33 -5.40 -2.95
CA PHE A 33 -1.57 -4.84 -3.44
C PHE A 33 -2.05 -5.71 -4.60
N VAL A 34 -3.29 -6.16 -4.50
CA VAL A 34 -4.03 -6.72 -5.61
C VAL A 34 -4.76 -5.55 -6.24
N LEU A 35 -4.34 -5.16 -7.44
CA LEU A 35 -4.93 -4.05 -8.17
C LEU A 35 -5.96 -4.58 -9.15
N LYS A 36 -7.01 -3.80 -9.37
CA LYS A 36 -7.98 -4.05 -10.43
C LYS A 36 -7.43 -3.67 -11.79
N ASP A 37 -6.65 -2.59 -11.82
CA ASP A 37 -6.05 -2.03 -13.02
C ASP A 37 -4.61 -1.58 -12.71
N GLU A 38 -3.64 -2.30 -13.27
CA GLU A 38 -2.21 -2.04 -13.06
C GLU A 38 -1.74 -0.79 -13.81
N ASP A 39 -2.40 -0.41 -14.91
CA ASP A 39 -2.02 0.76 -15.72
C ASP A 39 -2.31 2.09 -15.00
N LYS A 40 -3.20 2.07 -14.00
CA LYS A 40 -3.46 3.23 -13.14
C LYS A 40 -2.39 3.45 -12.09
N ALA A 41 -1.55 2.45 -11.81
CA ALA A 41 -0.50 2.58 -10.81
C ALA A 41 0.75 3.25 -11.41
N ASN A 42 1.05 4.44 -10.93
CA ASN A 42 2.24 5.17 -11.34
C ASN A 42 3.48 4.69 -10.58
N VAL A 43 4.03 3.58 -11.04
CA VAL A 43 5.19 2.91 -10.41
C VAL A 43 6.35 3.87 -10.15
N LYS A 44 6.67 4.74 -11.12
CA LYS A 44 7.79 5.69 -10.99
C LYS A 44 7.59 6.69 -9.85
N ALA A 45 6.38 7.22 -9.69
CA ALA A 45 6.08 8.15 -8.62
C ALA A 45 6.04 7.45 -7.26
N ILE A 46 5.57 6.19 -7.22
CA ILE A 46 5.59 5.37 -6.00
C ILE A 46 7.04 5.09 -5.56
N GLU A 47 7.96 4.85 -6.51
CA GLU A 47 9.38 4.65 -6.22
C GLU A 47 10.10 5.92 -5.75
N ASP A 48 9.57 7.10 -6.07
CA ASP A 48 10.09 8.39 -5.62
C ASP A 48 9.70 8.72 -4.16
N ILE A 49 8.75 7.96 -3.59
CA ILE A 49 8.34 8.14 -2.19
C ILE A 49 9.52 7.76 -1.27
N PRO A 50 9.91 8.64 -0.32
CA PRO A 50 11.11 8.42 0.49
C PRO A 50 11.05 7.17 1.38
N SER A 51 9.84 6.76 1.77
CA SER A 51 9.60 5.52 2.52
C SER A 51 9.66 4.26 1.67
N VAL A 52 9.59 4.38 0.35
CA VAL A 52 9.65 3.26 -0.59
C VAL A 52 11.10 3.00 -0.99
N LYS A 53 11.55 1.77 -0.78
CA LYS A 53 12.88 1.29 -1.19
C LYS A 53 12.88 0.64 -2.57
N GLY A 54 11.71 0.41 -3.15
CA GLY A 54 11.53 -0.15 -4.47
C GLY A 54 10.15 -0.78 -4.62
N THR A 55 9.76 -1.01 -5.87
CA THR A 55 8.49 -1.64 -6.21
C THR A 55 8.71 -2.88 -7.06
N PHE A 56 7.73 -3.77 -7.07
CA PHE A 56 7.80 -4.99 -7.87
C PHE A 56 6.40 -5.45 -8.29
N THR A 57 6.18 -5.58 -9.59
CA THR A 57 4.91 -6.06 -10.14
C THR A 57 5.09 -7.47 -10.67
N GLN A 58 4.32 -8.44 -10.17
CA GLN A 58 4.37 -9.82 -10.66
C GLN A 58 3.00 -10.49 -10.59
N SER A 59 2.59 -11.10 -11.69
CA SER A 59 1.36 -11.91 -11.78
C SER A 59 0.10 -11.14 -11.32
N GLY A 60 -0.03 -9.87 -11.70
CA GLY A 60 -1.18 -9.03 -11.31
C GLY A 60 -1.14 -8.53 -9.86
N GLN A 61 0.00 -8.69 -9.17
CA GLN A 61 0.19 -8.19 -7.80
C GLN A 61 1.30 -7.15 -7.77
N PHE A 62 0.94 -5.96 -7.31
CA PHE A 62 1.85 -4.86 -7.10
C PHE A 62 2.44 -4.92 -5.68
N GLN A 63 3.76 -4.95 -5.55
CA GLN A 63 4.45 -5.06 -4.27
C GLN A 63 5.32 -3.85 -4.02
N VAL A 64 5.29 -3.34 -2.80
CA VAL A 64 6.05 -2.14 -2.40
C VAL A 64 6.96 -2.52 -1.23
N ILE A 65 8.25 -2.26 -1.38
CA ILE A 65 9.26 -2.55 -0.37
C ILE A 65 9.41 -1.31 0.49
N ILE A 66 8.98 -1.37 1.75
CA ILE A 66 9.18 -0.30 2.75
C ILE A 66 10.38 -0.61 3.64
N GLY A 67 10.56 -1.89 3.99
CA GLY A 67 11.54 -2.36 4.97
C GLY A 67 10.95 -2.56 6.36
N ASN A 68 11.74 -2.35 7.41
CA ASN A 68 11.36 -2.71 8.79
C ASN A 68 10.16 -1.91 9.34
N GLN A 69 9.81 -0.78 8.73
CA GLN A 69 8.71 0.09 9.15
C GLN A 69 7.40 -0.19 8.38
N VAL A 70 7.33 -1.32 7.67
CA VAL A 70 6.13 -1.69 6.88
C VAL A 70 4.88 -1.81 7.73
N ALA A 71 5.00 -2.20 9.01
CA ALA A 71 3.87 -2.34 9.92
C ALA A 71 3.25 -0.98 10.26
N ASP A 72 4.09 0.01 10.60
CA ASP A 72 3.66 1.39 10.86
C ASP A 72 3.04 2.01 9.60
N PHE A 73 3.71 1.87 8.46
CA PHE A 73 3.20 2.34 7.16
C PHE A 73 1.86 1.69 6.80
N TYR A 74 1.70 0.38 7.01
CA TYR A 74 0.45 -0.32 6.74
C TYR A 74 -0.69 0.17 7.64
N ASN A 75 -0.43 0.45 8.91
CA ASN A 75 -1.44 0.96 9.82
C ASN A 75 -1.96 2.32 9.35
N GLU A 76 -1.06 3.25 9.05
CA GLU A 76 -1.43 4.57 8.53
C GLU A 76 -2.14 4.47 7.18
N PHE A 77 -1.58 3.68 6.25
CA PHE A 77 -2.21 3.43 4.96
C PHE A 77 -3.61 2.85 5.12
N SER A 78 -3.80 1.88 6.01
CA SER A 78 -5.11 1.28 6.25
C SER A 78 -6.10 2.25 6.89
N GLU A 79 -5.65 3.19 7.72
CA GLU A 79 -6.51 4.26 8.25
C GLU A 79 -6.93 5.22 7.13
N ILE A 80 -6.00 5.70 6.33
CA ILE A 80 -6.26 6.63 5.21
C ILE A 80 -7.17 5.99 4.15
N SER A 81 -6.86 4.77 3.73
CA SER A 81 -7.65 4.06 2.73
C SER A 81 -9.00 3.63 3.30
N GLY A 82 -9.08 3.22 4.57
CA GLY A 82 -10.32 2.81 5.22
C GLY A 82 -11.33 3.94 5.37
N ASP A 83 -10.85 5.18 5.58
CA ASP A 83 -11.68 6.37 5.62
C ASP A 83 -12.23 6.74 4.23
N ARG A 84 -11.48 6.44 3.16
CA ARG A 84 -11.83 6.79 1.76
C ARG A 84 -12.50 5.68 0.95
N GLY A 85 -12.39 4.40 1.32
CA GLY A 85 -12.97 3.30 0.56
C GLY A 85 -12.83 1.95 1.26
N ARG A 86 -13.90 1.16 1.26
CA ARG A 86 -14.06 -0.13 1.98
C ARG A 86 -12.99 -1.17 1.62
N ILE A 87 -11.78 -1.07 2.15
CA ILE A 87 -10.82 -2.17 2.12
C ILE A 87 -11.17 -3.13 3.24
N LYS A 88 -11.53 -4.37 2.90
CA LYS A 88 -11.71 -5.46 3.87
C LYS A 88 -10.38 -5.65 4.61
N ARG A 89 -10.25 -5.08 5.82
CA ARG A 89 -9.17 -5.44 6.75
C ARG A 89 -9.25 -6.96 6.95
N SER A 90 -8.29 -7.69 6.40
CA SER A 90 -8.06 -9.11 6.68
C SER A 90 -7.52 -9.24 8.11
N ASN A 91 -8.36 -8.90 9.09
CA ASN A 91 -8.06 -9.02 10.49
C ASN A 91 -8.18 -10.50 10.84
N LYS A 92 -7.05 -11.23 10.81
CA LYS A 92 -6.96 -12.53 11.44
C LYS A 92 -7.00 -12.31 12.96
N ARG A 93 -8.21 -12.06 13.49
CA ARG A 93 -8.54 -12.31 14.90
C ARG A 93 -8.40 -13.82 15.11
N SER A 94 -7.20 -14.28 15.40
CA SER A 94 -7.06 -15.56 16.08
C SER A 94 -7.44 -15.31 17.54
N ARG A 95 -8.50 -15.99 17.96
CA ARG A 95 -8.85 -16.18 19.37
C ARG A 95 -7.70 -16.84 20.12
#